data_AF-A0A353Z091-F1
#
_entry.id   AF-A0A353Z091-F1
#
_cell.length_a   1.000
_cell.length_b   1.000
_cell.length_c   1.000
_cell.angle_alpha   90.00
_cell.angle_beta   90.00
_cell.angle_gamma   90.00
#
_symmetry.space_group_name_H-M   'P 1'
#
loop_
_entity.id
_entity.type
_entity.pdbx_description
1 polymer ?
#
loop_
_entity_poly.entity_id
_entity_poly.type
_entity_poly.pdbx_seq_one_letter_code
_entity_poly.pdbx_strand_id
1 'polypeptide(L)' 'LDIYKINTEQEQELAGMFGVQSIPSLLFVPAEGQPQMAMGALPKDTFKKAISDVFNIN' A
#
# COMPACT_ATOMS: atom_id res chain seq x y z
N LEU A 1 5.32 -8.36 9.57
CA LEU A 1 4.93 -7.38 8.53
C LEU A 1 5.74 -7.70 7.31
N ASP A 2 5.06 -8.12 6.26
CA ASP A 2 5.69 -8.40 4.98
C ASP A 2 5.51 -7.19 4.06
N ILE A 3 6.59 -6.81 3.39
CA ILE A 3 6.62 -5.63 2.51
C ILE A 3 6.98 -6.11 1.11
N TYR A 4 6.06 -5.91 0.18
CA TYR A 4 6.23 -6.28 -1.22
C TYR A 4 6.40 -5.03 -2.08
N LYS A 5 7.18 -5.17 -3.15
CA LYS A 5 7.35 -4.14 -4.18
C LYS A 5 6.96 -4.73 -5.52
N ILE A 6 6.00 -4.08 -6.18
CA ILE A 6 5.45 -4.53 -7.46
C ILE A 6 5.87 -3.52 -8.52
N ASN A 7 6.42 -4.02 -9.62
CA ASN A 7 6.66 -3.18 -10.80
C ASN A 7 5.38 -3.16 -11.66
N THR A 8 4.66 -2.04 -11.63
CA THR A 8 3.40 -1.87 -12.37
C THR A 8 3.57 -1.87 -13.89
N GLU A 9 4.77 -1.59 -14.40
CA GLU A 9 5.05 -1.66 -15.84
C GLU A 9 5.09 -3.10 -16.34
N GLN A 10 5.54 -4.03 -15.47
CA GLN A 10 5.56 -5.48 -15.74
C GLN A 10 4.22 -6.12 -15.39
N GLU A 11 3.58 -5.69 -14.31
CA GLU A 11 2.32 -6.24 -13.78
C GLU A 11 1.11 -5.36 -14.12
N GLN A 12 0.88 -5.11 -15.41
CA GLN A 12 -0.13 -4.15 -15.88
C GLN A 12 -1.56 -4.56 -15.54
N GLU A 13 -1.89 -5.85 -15.63
CA GLU A 13 -3.22 -6.38 -15.28
C GLU A 13 -3.51 -6.15 -13.80
N LEU A 14 -2.56 -6.49 -12.92
CA LEU A 14 -2.67 -6.29 -11.49
C LEU A 14 -2.80 -4.79 -11.15
N ALA A 15 -1.97 -3.94 -11.76
CA ALA A 15 -2.05 -2.49 -11.60
C ALA A 15 -3.42 -1.94 -12.02
N GLY A 16 -3.98 -2.45 -13.13
CA GLY A 16 -5.31 -2.10 -13.62
C GLY A 16 -6.44 -2.55 -12.68
N MET A 17 -6.37 -3.78 -12.16
CA MET A 17 -7.34 -4.31 -11.20
C MET A 17 -7.43 -3.47 -9.93
N PHE A 18 -6.30 -2.94 -9.46
CA PHE A 18 -6.23 -2.09 -8.28
C PHE A 18 -6.34 -0.58 -8.60
N GLY A 19 -6.51 -0.19 -9.86
CA GLY A 19 -6.67 1.20 -10.26
C GLY A 19 -5.43 2.08 -9.99
N VAL A 20 -4.22 1.51 -10.09
CA VAL A 20 -2.98 2.27 -9.84
C VAL A 20 -2.76 3.28 -10.97
N GLN A 21 -2.89 4.57 -10.64
CA GLN A 21 -2.75 5.69 -11.59
C GLN A 21 -1.49 6.53 -11.35
N SER A 22 -0.96 6.52 -10.12
CA SER A 22 0.22 7.29 -9.74
C SER A 22 1.25 6.41 -9.06
N ILE A 23 2.52 6.72 -9.28
CA ILE A 23 3.66 6.02 -8.68
C ILE A 23 4.43 7.01 -7.81
N PRO A 24 4.71 6.68 -6.53
CA PRO A 24 4.37 5.42 -5.85
C PRO A 24 2.91 5.38 -5.38
N SER A 25 2.33 4.18 -5.39
CA SER A 25 1.07 3.86 -4.69
C SER A 25 1.36 2.79 -3.63
N LEU A 26 0.69 2.91 -2.49
CA LEU A 26 0.89 2.06 -1.32
C LEU A 26 -0.42 1.36 -1.02
N LEU A 27 -0.40 0.02 -0.96
CA LEU A 27 -1.55 -0.79 -0.58
C LEU A 27 -1.27 -1.46 0.75
N PHE A 28 -2.07 -1.13 1.76
CA PHE A 28 -2.04 -1.76 3.07
C PHE A 28 -3.09 -2.87 3.11
N VAL A 29 -2.68 -4.11 3.38
CA VAL A 29 -3.54 -5.30 3.32
C VAL A 29 -3.64 -5.93 4.71
N PRO A 30 -4.58 -5.50 5.57
CA PRO A 30 -4.74 -6.08 6.89
C PRO A 30 -5.30 -7.51 6.81
N ALA A 31 -5.06 -8.31 7.84
CA ALA A 31 -5.58 -9.68 7.91
C ALA A 31 -7.13 -9.71 7.99
N GLU A 32 -7.72 -8.66 8.56
CA GLU A 32 -9.15 -8.45 8.68
C GLU A 32 -9.53 -7.08 8.12
N GLY A 33 -10.68 -6.99 7.45
CA GLY A 33 -11.14 -5.76 6.79
C GLY A 33 -10.72 -5.67 5.33
N GLN A 34 -10.92 -4.48 4.73
CA GLN A 34 -10.61 -4.24 3.32
C GLN A 34 -9.23 -3.57 3.17
N PRO A 35 -8.47 -3.89 2.10
CA PRO A 35 -7.25 -3.18 1.78
C PRO A 35 -7.44 -1.67 1.66
N GLN A 36 -6.48 -0.91 2.14
CA GLN A 36 -6.48 0.56 2.09
C GLN A 36 -5.37 1.06 1.18
N MET A 37 -5.69 1.98 0.28
CA MET A 37 -4.73 2.56 -0.65
C MET A 37 -4.36 3.98 -0.24
N ALA A 38 -3.06 4.27 -0.22
CA ALA A 38 -2.53 5.63 -0.13
C ALA A 38 -1.74 5.95 -1.40
N MET A 39 -2.02 7.11 -1.99
CA MET A 39 -1.35 7.58 -3.20
C MET A 39 -0.20 8.52 -2.82
N GLY A 40 0.95 8.36 -3.48
CA GLY A 40 2.12 9.19 -3.28
C GLY A 40 3.09 8.69 -2.20
N ALA A 41 4.22 9.37 -2.09
CA ALA A 41 5.22 9.06 -1.10
C ALA A 41 4.82 9.64 0.27
N LEU A 42 4.88 8.82 1.32
CA LEU A 42 4.67 9.27 2.68
C LEU A 42 6.01 9.56 3.37
N PRO A 43 6.09 10.56 4.27
CA PRO A 43 7.22 10.70 5.18
C PRO A 43 7.37 9.47 6.09
N LYS A 44 8.59 9.19 6.56
CA LYS A 44 8.89 8.00 7.38
C LYS A 44 8.01 7.88 8.62
N ASP A 45 7.78 8.98 9.32
CA ASP A 45 6.96 8.96 10.54
C ASP A 45 5.48 8.75 10.25
N THR A 46 4.99 9.31 9.14
CA THR A 46 3.63 9.04 8.63
C THR A 46 3.47 7.58 8.24
N PHE A 47 4.47 6.98 7.59
CA PHE A 47 4.49 5.55 7.27
C PHE A 47 4.36 4.68 8.51
N LYS A 48 5.17 4.94 9.54
CA LYS A 48 5.12 4.18 10.80
C LYS A 48 3.75 4.26 11.43
N LYS A 49 3.18 5.46 11.51
CA LYS A 49 1.84 5.67 12.05
C LYS A 49 0.78 4.91 11.26
N ALA A 50 0.79 5.02 9.94
CA ALA A 50 -0.18 4.31 9.09
C ALA A 50 -0.09 2.78 9.24
N ILE A 51 1.13 2.23 9.35
CA ILE A 51 1.32 0.79 9.59
C ILE A 51 0.72 0.38 10.94
N SER A 52 1.01 1.12 12.01
CA SER A 52 0.46 0.85 13.34
C SER A 52 -1.07 0.94 13.36
N ASP A 53 -1.62 1.98 12.75
CA ASP A 53 -3.06 2.24 12.73
C ASP A 53 -3.83 1.20 11.87
N VAL A 54 -3.32 0.85 10.68
CA VAL A 54 -4.03 -0.08 9.76
C VAL A 54 -3.89 -1.53 10.20
N PHE A 55 -2.74 -1.93 10.73
CA PHE A 55 -2.51 -3.31 11.15
C PHE A 55 -2.80 -3.54 12.64
N ASN A 56 -3.20 -2.50 13.39
CA ASN A 56 -3.42 -2.53 14.83
C ASN A 56 -2.20 -3.08 15.61
N ILE A 57 -1.00 -2.64 15.22
CA ILE A 57 0.27 -3.07 15.83
C ILE A 57 0.82 -1.90 16.66
N ASN A 58 0.97 -2.10 17.97
CA ASN A 58 1.56 -1.14 18.91
C ASN A 58 3.09 -1.24 18.99
#